data_AF-A0A0A0DDR5-F1
#
_entry.id   AF-A0A0A0DDR5-F1
#
_cell.length_a   1.000
_cell.length_b   1.000
_cell.length_c   1.000
_cell.angle_alpha   90.00
_cell.angle_beta   90.00
_cell.angle_gamma   90.00
#
_symmetry.space_group_name_H-M   'P 1'
#
loop_
_entity.id
_entity.type
_entity.pdbx_description
1 polymer ?
#
loop_
_entity_poly.entity_id
_entity_poly.type
_entity_poly.pdbx_seq_one_letter_code
_entity_poly.pdbx_strand_id
1 'polypeptide(L)'
;MTPTVIVHWDEQGGMTFHVHGAGVRLFTVDERAPDDRVFEIESRVEEKDIAAILRNDPVGHLGDRPIVEQAIRAKLNPGLKLVD
;
A
#
# COMPACT_ATOMS: atom_id res chain seq x y z
N MET A 1 -0.14 -19.62 -0.98
CA MET A 1 0.77 -18.48 -0.70
C MET A 1 1.05 -18.33 0.80
N THR A 2 2.06 -17.55 1.20
CA THR A 2 2.22 -17.08 2.60
C THR A 2 1.03 -16.19 2.98
N PRO A 3 0.49 -16.24 4.22
CA PRO A 3 -0.54 -15.31 4.64
C PRO A 3 -0.11 -13.85 4.40
N THR A 4 -0.99 -13.07 3.78
CA THR A 4 -0.65 -11.75 3.22
C THR A 4 -1.75 -10.75 3.55
N VAL A 5 -1.34 -9.54 3.92
CA VAL A 5 -2.22 -8.38 4.07
C VAL A 5 -1.76 -7.30 3.11
N ILE A 6 -2.70 -6.71 2.36
CA ILE A 6 -2.45 -5.58 1.47
C ILE A 6 -3.28 -4.39 1.93
N VAL A 7 -2.62 -3.26 2.10
CA VAL A 7 -3.27 -1.95 2.13
C VAL A 7 -3.17 -1.38 0.72
N HIS A 8 -4.31 -1.22 0.07
CA HIS A 8 -4.39 -0.78 -1.32
C HIS A 8 -5.05 0.60 -1.40
N TRP A 9 -4.37 1.52 -2.08
CA TRP A 9 -4.88 2.85 -2.38
C TRP A 9 -5.24 2.89 -3.85
N ASP A 10 -6.49 3.20 -4.17
CA ASP A 10 -6.92 3.39 -5.56
C ASP A 10 -6.45 4.76 -6.11
N GLU A 11 -6.69 4.98 -7.39
CA GLU A 11 -6.30 6.21 -8.10
C GLU A 11 -6.96 7.49 -7.54
N GLN A 12 -8.07 7.35 -6.79
CA GLN A 12 -8.79 8.46 -6.15
C GLN A 12 -8.34 8.67 -4.69
N GLY A 13 -7.40 7.85 -4.20
CA GLY A 13 -6.96 7.86 -2.80
C GLY A 13 -7.90 7.12 -1.86
N GLY A 14 -8.83 6.32 -2.39
CA GLY A 14 -9.65 5.40 -1.61
C GLY A 14 -8.79 4.27 -1.06
N MET A 15 -8.88 4.03 0.25
CA MET A 15 -8.12 2.98 0.93
C MET A 15 -8.96 1.73 1.12
N THR A 16 -8.39 0.57 0.78
CA THR A 16 -8.99 -0.75 0.98
C THR A 16 -7.99 -1.72 1.60
N PHE A 17 -8.50 -2.70 2.35
CA PHE A 17 -7.70 -3.73 3.00
C PHE A 17 -8.07 -5.10 2.45
N HIS A 18 -7.07 -5.88 2.08
CA HIS A 18 -7.24 -7.24 1.58
C HIS A 18 -6.45 -8.21 2.44
N VAL A 19 -7.09 -9.27 2.93
CA VAL A 19 -6.43 -10.29 3.75
C VAL A 19 -6.56 -11.66 3.11
N HIS A 20 -5.43 -12.34 2.93
CA HIS A 20 -5.35 -13.68 2.40
C HIS A 20 -4.64 -14.64 3.37
N GLY A 21 -5.14 -15.87 3.44
CA GLY A 21 -4.57 -16.94 4.24
C GLY A 21 -5.18 -17.07 5.64
N ALA A 22 -5.05 -18.27 6.21
CA ALA A 22 -5.50 -18.56 7.56
C ALA A 22 -4.51 -18.05 8.61
N GLY A 23 -5.02 -17.76 9.82
CA GLY A 23 -4.18 -17.39 10.97
C GLY A 23 -3.72 -15.94 11.02
N VAL A 24 -4.17 -15.09 10.09
CA VAL A 24 -3.90 -13.64 10.11
C VAL A 24 -5.16 -12.88 10.45
N ARG A 25 -5.03 -11.93 11.38
CA ARG A 25 -6.07 -10.98 11.76
C ARG A 25 -5.54 -9.58 11.52
N LEU A 26 -6.37 -8.73 10.92
CA LEU A 26 -6.05 -7.33 10.68
C LEU A 26 -7.00 -6.50 11.52
N PHE A 27 -6.44 -5.72 12.42
CA PHE A 27 -7.17 -4.71 13.16
C PHE A 27 -6.68 -3.34 12.76
N THR A 28 -7.63 -2.42 12.71
CA THR A 28 -7.42 -1.00 12.50
C THR A 28 -7.79 -0.30 13.80
N VAL A 29 -6.94 0.64 14.20
CA VAL A 29 -7.16 1.44 15.41
C VAL A 29 -7.26 2.90 14.99
N ASP A 30 -8.42 3.52 15.16
CA ASP A 30 -8.66 4.92 14.85
C ASP A 30 -9.06 5.70 16.10
N GLU A 31 -8.09 6.43 16.69
CA GLU A 31 -8.31 7.25 17.88
C GLU A 31 -9.29 8.42 17.65
N ARG A 32 -9.65 8.72 16.40
CA ARG A 32 -10.62 9.78 16.05
C ARG A 32 -12.07 9.29 16.19
N ALA A 33 -12.28 7.99 16.21
CA ALA A 33 -13.60 7.36 16.31
C ALA A 33 -13.71 6.59 17.64
N PRO A 34 -13.88 7.25 18.79
CA PRO A 34 -13.79 6.59 20.10
C PRO A 34 -14.82 5.47 20.30
N ASP A 35 -16.00 5.59 19.67
CA ASP A 35 -17.07 4.58 19.75
C ASP A 35 -16.88 3.39 18.80
N ASP A 36 -15.98 3.50 17.82
CA ASP A 36 -15.62 2.45 16.86
C ASP A 36 -14.10 2.40 16.65
N ARG A 37 -13.39 2.53 17.77
CA ARG A 37 -11.95 2.81 17.79
C ARG A 37 -11.14 1.64 17.25
N VAL A 38 -11.61 0.42 17.44
CA VAL A 38 -10.92 -0.80 17.06
C VAL A 38 -11.87 -1.65 16.24
N PHE A 39 -11.59 -1.80 14.96
CA PHE A 39 -12.37 -2.64 14.07
C PHE A 39 -11.50 -3.75 13.45
N GLU A 40 -12.08 -4.94 13.30
CA GLU A 40 -11.42 -6.06 12.61
C GLU A 40 -11.83 -6.07 11.15
N ILE A 41 -10.84 -6.18 10.26
CA ILE A 41 -11.10 -6.43 8.83
C ILE A 41 -11.32 -7.93 8.64
N GLU A 42 -12.58 -8.31 8.52
CA GLU A 42 -12.99 -9.69 8.28
C GLU A 42 -12.99 -10.07 6.79
N SER A 43 -12.93 -9.08 5.88
CA SER A 43 -12.94 -9.30 4.44
C SER A 43 -11.73 -10.13 4.01
N ARG A 44 -11.98 -11.32 3.48
CA ARG A 44 -10.97 -12.24 2.96
C ARG A 44 -11.02 -12.28 1.43
N VAL A 45 -9.85 -12.44 0.82
CA VAL A 45 -9.72 -12.58 -0.63
C VAL A 45 -8.96 -13.84 -1.02
N GLU A 46 -9.23 -14.32 -2.22
CA GLU A 46 -8.56 -15.49 -2.78
C GLU A 46 -7.15 -15.12 -3.26
N GLU A 47 -6.28 -16.14 -3.39
CA GLU A 47 -4.90 -15.95 -3.85
C GLU A 47 -4.84 -15.26 -5.23
N LYS A 48 -5.79 -15.58 -6.12
CA LYS A 48 -5.89 -14.98 -7.45
C LYS A 48 -6.14 -13.47 -7.41
N ASP A 49 -6.86 -12.97 -6.39
CA ASP A 49 -7.22 -11.56 -6.28
C ASP A 49 -6.02 -10.76 -5.76
N ILE A 50 -5.25 -11.34 -4.84
CA ILE A 50 -3.95 -10.82 -4.40
C ILE A 50 -2.99 -10.68 -5.58
N ALA A 51 -2.88 -11.71 -6.42
CA ALA A 51 -2.03 -11.68 -7.61
C ALA A 51 -2.48 -10.60 -8.61
N ALA A 52 -3.78 -10.37 -8.75
CA ALA A 52 -4.31 -9.30 -9.60
C ALA A 52 -3.98 -7.90 -9.05
N ILE A 53 -4.00 -7.71 -7.73
CA ILE A 53 -3.66 -6.44 -7.07
C ILE A 53 -2.15 -6.16 -7.17
N LEU A 54 -1.31 -7.14 -6.82
CA LEU A 54 0.15 -6.97 -6.83
C LEU A 54 0.74 -6.96 -8.25
N ARG A 55 0.05 -7.57 -9.22
CA ARG A 55 0.53 -7.76 -10.59
C ARG A 55 1.94 -8.38 -10.58
N ASN A 56 2.81 -7.94 -11.48
CA ASN A 56 4.23 -8.25 -11.48
C ASN A 56 5.06 -7.08 -10.93
N ASP A 57 4.44 -6.21 -10.11
CA ASP A 57 5.14 -5.06 -9.56
C ASP A 57 6.18 -5.53 -8.52
N PRO A 58 7.39 -4.93 -8.52
CA PRO A 58 8.43 -5.34 -7.60
C PRO A 58 8.03 -4.98 -6.16
N VAL A 59 7.97 -6.00 -5.29
CA VAL A 59 7.76 -5.81 -3.85
C VAL A 59 9.08 -5.37 -3.20
N GLY A 60 9.11 -4.14 -2.66
CA GLY A 60 10.25 -3.59 -1.94
C GLY A 60 10.20 -2.07 -1.82
N HIS A 61 11.08 -1.51 -0.99
CA HIS A 61 11.17 -0.06 -0.78
C HIS A 61 12.18 0.55 -1.76
N LEU A 62 11.68 1.20 -2.83
CA LEU A 62 12.55 2.02 -3.69
C LEU A 62 13.17 3.20 -2.91
N GLY A 63 12.47 3.71 -1.89
CA GLY A 63 12.90 4.83 -1.03
C GLY A 63 14.01 4.52 -0.02
N ASP A 64 14.35 3.25 0.20
CA ASP A 64 15.45 2.86 1.10
C ASP A 64 16.81 2.86 0.40
N ARG A 65 16.86 3.27 -0.86
CA ARG A 65 18.08 3.61 -1.58
C ARG A 65 18.26 5.13 -1.52
N PRO A 66 19.44 5.68 -1.17
CA PRO A 66 19.66 7.13 -0.98
C PRO A 66 19.48 8.03 -2.23
N ILE A 67 18.73 7.60 -3.26
CA ILE A 67 18.54 8.35 -4.50
C ILE A 67 17.11 8.13 -5.01
N VAL A 68 16.12 8.88 -4.53
CA VAL A 68 14.87 8.95 -5.33
C VAL A 68 14.03 10.21 -5.24
N GLU A 69 14.22 11.17 -4.33
CA GLU A 69 13.39 12.38 -4.42
C GLU A 69 13.76 13.23 -5.64
N GLN A 70 15.06 13.48 -5.86
CA GLN A 70 15.53 14.21 -7.05
C GLN A 70 15.28 13.45 -8.36
N ALA A 71 15.45 12.13 -8.37
CA ALA A 71 15.25 11.32 -9.57
C ALA A 71 13.77 11.18 -9.95
N ILE A 72 12.87 11.11 -8.96
CA ILE A 72 11.42 11.16 -9.19
C ILE A 72 11.01 12.55 -9.69
N ARG A 73 11.48 13.64 -9.05
CA ARG A 73 11.19 15.01 -9.49
C ARG A 73 11.68 15.30 -10.91
N ALA A 74 12.86 14.81 -11.27
CA ALA A 74 13.41 14.97 -12.63
C ALA A 74 12.61 14.21 -13.69
N LYS A 75 12.07 13.02 -13.36
CA LYS A 75 11.19 12.26 -14.27
C LYS A 75 9.80 12.89 -14.40
N LEU A 76 9.28 13.50 -13.34
CA LEU A 76 7.97 14.15 -13.35
C LEU A 76 7.99 15.52 -14.04
N ASN A 77 9.12 16.24 -14.00
CA ASN A 77 9.26 17.57 -14.62
C ASN A 77 10.57 17.68 -15.45
N PRO A 78 10.61 17.16 -16.68
CA PRO A 78 11.82 17.11 -17.50
C PRO A 78 12.38 18.49 -17.91
N GLY A 79 11.66 19.60 -17.64
CA GLY A 79 12.08 20.97 -17.96
C GLY A 79 12.57 21.80 -16.77
N LEU A 80 12.57 21.27 -15.55
CA LEU A 80 12.98 22.04 -14.37
C LEU A 80 14.51 22.05 -14.25
N LYS A 81 15.17 23.10 -14.77
CA LYS A 81 16.59 23.35 -14.47
C LYS A 81 16.69 23.85 -13.03
N LEU A 82 17.34 23.04 -12.18
CA LEU A 82 17.75 23.47 -10.85
C LEU A 82 18.93 24.44 -11.02
N VAL A 83 18.80 25.63 -10.44
CA VAL A 83 19.92 26.56 -10.25
C VAL A 83 20.71 26.11 -9.02
N ASP A 84 22.03 26.15 -9.11
CA ASP A 84 22.98 25.71 -8.08
C ASP A 84 22.81 26.47 -6.75
#